data_AF-A0ABC9Z203-F1
#
_entry.id   AF-A0ABC9Z203-F1
#
_cell.length_a   1.000
_cell.length_b   1.000
_cell.length_c   1.000
_cell.angle_alpha   90.00
_cell.angle_beta   90.00
_cell.angle_gamma   90.00
#
_symmetry.space_group_name_H-M   'P 1'
#
loop_
_entity.id
_entity.type
_entity.pdbx_description
1 polymer ?
#
loop_
_entity_poly.entity_id
_entity_poly.type
_entity_poly.pdbx_seq_one_letter_code
_entity_poly.pdbx_strand_id
1 'polypeptide(L)'
;MTTTTEPAAKDPRTVSIRLSTVLVAAAIAALLALSVTFGVLYASASSTLSDRDASAADNRHAEQGATDYALGASTIDYHDVKGWLGRLQASTTPQLSAKFDATAPQLEQILLPLQWTSKATALSAAVTSEAGGIYKVNAYLDVTSTSAQTPDGTQSTVTYSMTIDRNSGWKITDVGGLQNALPTK
;
A
#
# COMPACT_ATOMS: atom_id res chain seq x y z
N MET A 1 -90.16 -51.27 5.65
CA MET A 1 -89.04 -51.44 4.71
C MET A 1 -88.16 -50.21 4.81
N THR A 2 -86.88 -50.48 5.01
CA THR A 2 -85.72 -49.58 5.10
C THR A 2 -85.59 -48.61 3.93
N THR A 3 -85.16 -47.37 4.19
CA THR A 3 -84.14 -46.73 3.34
C THR A 3 -83.27 -45.79 4.18
N THR A 4 -82.02 -46.23 4.34
CA THR A 4 -80.80 -45.51 4.72
C THR A 4 -80.46 -44.43 3.67
N THR A 5 -79.41 -43.64 3.95
CA THR A 5 -78.42 -43.09 2.96
C THR A 5 -78.57 -41.58 2.73
N GLU A 6 -77.55 -40.70 2.72
CA GLU A 6 -76.07 -40.76 2.70
C GLU A 6 -75.52 -39.40 3.21
N PRO A 7 -74.23 -39.26 3.57
CA PRO A 7 -73.65 -38.02 4.08
C PRO A 7 -73.34 -37.01 2.97
N ALA A 8 -73.55 -35.72 3.25
CA ALA A 8 -73.15 -34.65 2.35
C ALA A 8 -71.62 -34.56 2.24
N ALA A 9 -71.08 -34.96 1.07
CA ALA A 9 -69.67 -34.84 0.71
C ALA A 9 -69.28 -33.36 0.54
N LYS A 10 -68.07 -32.98 0.99
CA LYS A 10 -67.51 -31.65 0.82
C LYS A 10 -66.93 -31.49 -0.61
N ASP A 11 -67.40 -30.48 -1.33
CA ASP A 11 -66.94 -30.14 -2.68
C ASP A 11 -65.45 -29.80 -2.73
N PRO A 12 -64.67 -30.41 -3.65
CA PRO A 12 -63.30 -30.02 -3.91
C PRO A 12 -63.27 -28.69 -4.68
N ARG A 13 -62.67 -27.65 -4.07
CA ARG A 13 -62.45 -26.35 -4.72
C ARG A 13 -61.35 -26.48 -5.78
N THR A 14 -61.73 -26.56 -7.06
CA THR A 14 -60.82 -26.53 -8.20
C THR A 14 -60.51 -25.09 -8.58
N VAL A 15 -59.25 -24.69 -8.41
CA VAL A 15 -58.75 -23.37 -8.86
C VAL A 15 -58.27 -23.52 -10.31
N SER A 16 -58.99 -22.95 -11.26
CA SER A 16 -58.57 -22.89 -12.67
C SER A 16 -57.60 -21.73 -12.88
N ILE A 17 -56.31 -21.97 -12.68
CA ILE A 17 -55.28 -20.97 -13.00
C ILE A 17 -55.10 -20.92 -14.52
N ARG A 18 -55.28 -19.73 -15.11
CA ARG A 18 -55.01 -19.54 -16.54
C ARG A 18 -53.52 -19.71 -16.79
N LEU A 19 -53.16 -20.53 -17.78
CA LEU A 19 -51.76 -20.78 -18.17
C LEU A 19 -51.00 -19.47 -18.46
N SER A 20 -51.69 -18.46 -19.00
CA SER A 20 -51.13 -17.13 -19.21
C SER A 20 -50.68 -16.42 -17.93
N THR A 21 -51.43 -16.57 -16.83
CA THR A 21 -51.05 -16.01 -15.52
C THR A 21 -49.81 -16.69 -14.96
N VAL A 22 -49.69 -18.01 -15.15
CA VAL A 22 -48.50 -18.78 -14.75
C VAL A 22 -47.28 -18.33 -15.56
N LEU A 23 -47.41 -18.19 -16.88
CA LEU A 23 -46.32 -17.75 -17.75
C LEU A 23 -45.86 -16.32 -17.43
N VAL A 24 -46.79 -15.40 -17.17
CA VAL A 24 -46.45 -14.02 -16.77
C VAL A 24 -45.74 -14.00 -15.42
N ALA A 25 -46.22 -14.75 -14.43
CA ALA A 25 -45.58 -14.84 -13.13
C ALA A 25 -44.16 -15.43 -13.23
N ALA A 26 -43.96 -16.47 -14.04
CA ALA A 26 -42.66 -17.06 -14.30
C ALA A 26 -41.70 -16.08 -15.00
N ALA A 27 -42.18 -15.32 -15.99
CA ALA A 27 -41.39 -14.30 -16.67
C ALA A 27 -40.97 -13.18 -15.71
N ILE A 28 -41.88 -12.71 -14.85
CA ILE A 28 -41.57 -11.70 -13.82
C ILE A 28 -40.54 -12.25 -12.83
N ALA A 29 -40.72 -13.48 -12.35
CA ALA A 29 -39.77 -14.12 -11.44
C ALA A 29 -38.37 -14.27 -12.07
N ALA A 30 -38.29 -14.65 -13.34
CA ALA A 30 -37.04 -14.73 -14.08
C ALA A 30 -36.37 -13.36 -14.24
N LEU A 31 -37.14 -12.31 -14.56
CA LEU A 31 -36.63 -10.94 -14.67
C LEU A 31 -36.11 -10.41 -13.32
N LEU A 32 -36.81 -10.69 -12.23
CA LEU A 32 -36.36 -10.33 -10.88
C LEU A 32 -35.07 -11.04 -10.52
N ALA A 33 -34.99 -12.35 -10.78
CA ALA A 33 -33.77 -13.13 -10.54
C ALA A 33 -32.58 -12.57 -11.33
N LEU A 34 -32.75 -12.30 -12.63
CA LEU A 34 -31.72 -11.70 -13.48
C LEU A 34 -31.29 -10.32 -12.99
N SER A 35 -32.24 -9.48 -12.56
CA SER A 35 -31.94 -8.12 -12.08
C SER A 35 -31.14 -8.16 -10.77
N VAL A 36 -31.49 -9.06 -9.85
CA VAL A 36 -30.74 -9.26 -8.60
C VAL A 36 -29.35 -9.79 -8.90
N THR A 37 -29.23 -10.83 -9.75
CA THR A 37 -27.92 -11.37 -10.14
C THR A 37 -27.05 -10.30 -10.80
N PHE A 38 -27.61 -9.53 -11.73
CA PHE A 38 -26.89 -8.43 -12.39
C PHE A 38 -26.45 -7.37 -11.38
N GLY A 39 -27.34 -6.96 -10.45
CA GLY A 39 -27.00 -6.00 -9.40
C GLY A 39 -25.84 -6.48 -8.51
N VAL A 40 -25.85 -7.75 -8.10
CA VAL A 40 -24.77 -8.35 -7.29
C VAL A 40 -23.46 -8.43 -8.08
N LEU A 41 -23.51 -8.87 -9.35
CA LEU A 41 -22.33 -8.96 -10.20
C LEU A 41 -21.73 -7.58 -10.49
N TYR A 42 -22.58 -6.58 -10.77
CA TYR A 42 -22.18 -5.21 -11.00
C TYR A 42 -21.55 -4.59 -9.75
N ALA A 43 -22.18 -4.75 -8.58
CA ALA A 43 -21.64 -4.27 -7.31
C ALA A 43 -20.27 -4.91 -7.01
N SER A 44 -20.14 -6.22 -7.19
CA SER A 44 -18.88 -6.95 -6.98
C SER A 44 -17.78 -6.53 -7.96
N ALA A 45 -18.13 -6.27 -9.23
CA ALA A 45 -17.18 -5.77 -10.21
C ALA A 45 -16.71 -4.35 -9.85
N SER A 46 -17.63 -3.48 -9.43
CA SER A 46 -17.31 -2.11 -9.02
C SER A 46 -16.45 -2.04 -7.76
N SER A 47 -16.68 -2.92 -6.78
CA SER A 47 -15.86 -3.00 -5.57
C SER A 47 -14.45 -3.49 -5.91
N THR A 48 -14.33 -4.53 -6.75
CA THR A 48 -13.03 -5.06 -7.18
C THR A 48 -12.18 -4.00 -7.90
N LEU A 49 -12.80 -3.18 -8.74
CA LEU A 49 -12.10 -2.07 -9.41
C LEU A 49 -11.65 -1.00 -8.40
N SER A 50 -12.55 -0.61 -7.49
CA SER A 50 -12.26 0.39 -6.46
C SER A 50 -11.12 -0.06 -5.54
N ASP A 51 -11.09 -1.34 -5.14
CA ASP A 51 -10.05 -1.92 -4.30
C ASP A 51 -8.70 -1.94 -5.01
N ARG A 52 -8.69 -2.25 -6.32
CA ARG A 52 -7.47 -2.21 -7.15
C ARG A 52 -6.93 -0.79 -7.29
N ASP A 53 -7.80 0.18 -7.55
CA ASP A 53 -7.40 1.58 -7.69
C ASP A 53 -6.85 2.14 -6.37
N ALA A 54 -7.49 1.78 -5.25
CA ALA A 54 -7.00 2.13 -3.91
C ALA A 54 -5.62 1.52 -3.64
N SER A 55 -5.44 0.21 -3.90
CA SER A 55 -4.15 -0.46 -3.75
C SER A 55 -3.06 0.15 -4.63
N ALA A 56 -3.39 0.50 -5.87
CA ALA A 56 -2.44 1.15 -6.78
C ALA A 56 -2.09 2.58 -6.31
N ALA A 57 -3.04 3.33 -5.76
CA ALA A 57 -2.79 4.65 -5.18
C ALA A 57 -1.90 4.56 -3.93
N ASP A 58 -2.17 3.58 -3.06
CA ASP A 58 -1.39 3.30 -1.87
C ASP A 58 0.05 2.90 -2.22
N ASN A 59 0.25 2.04 -3.24
CA ASN A 59 1.58 1.68 -3.74
C ASN A 59 2.35 2.90 -4.24
N ARG A 60 1.71 3.75 -5.06
CA ARG A 60 2.33 4.99 -5.55
C ARG A 60 2.71 5.93 -4.40
N HIS A 61 1.88 6.02 -3.37
CA HIS A 61 2.18 6.85 -2.21
C HIS A 61 3.40 6.33 -1.44
N ALA A 62 3.47 5.01 -1.23
CA ALA A 62 4.63 4.37 -0.61
C ALA A 62 5.91 4.55 -1.45
N GLU A 63 5.83 4.38 -2.77
CA GLU A 63 6.94 4.59 -3.72
C GLU A 63 7.43 6.04 -3.70
N GLN A 64 6.52 7.02 -3.69
CA GLN A 64 6.87 8.44 -3.59
C GLN A 64 7.56 8.76 -2.26
N GLY A 65 6.99 8.34 -1.13
CA GLY A 65 7.61 8.55 0.18
C GLY A 65 8.99 7.91 0.31
N ALA A 66 9.16 6.72 -0.28
CA ALA A 66 10.45 6.04 -0.41
C ALA A 66 11.46 6.83 -1.26
N THR A 67 11.04 7.31 -2.44
CA THR A 67 11.89 8.14 -3.30
C THR A 67 12.33 9.42 -2.60
N ASP A 68 11.39 10.15 -1.99
CA ASP A 68 11.66 11.43 -1.32
C ASP A 68 12.64 11.24 -0.15
N TYR A 69 12.42 10.19 0.66
CA TYR A 69 13.35 9.85 1.73
C TYR A 69 14.73 9.47 1.20
N ALA A 70 14.81 8.60 0.19
CA ALA A 70 16.08 8.14 -0.34
C ALA A 70 16.88 9.30 -0.96
N LEU A 71 16.21 10.22 -1.67
CA LEU A 71 16.80 11.46 -2.18
C LEU A 71 17.35 12.34 -1.04
N GLY A 72 16.55 12.55 0.02
CA GLY A 72 16.97 13.31 1.19
C GLY A 72 18.16 12.67 1.90
N ALA A 73 18.17 11.35 2.02
CA ALA A 73 19.23 10.58 2.66
C ALA A 73 20.54 10.60 1.87
N SER A 74 20.47 10.54 0.53
CA SER A 74 21.63 10.56 -0.36
C SER A 74 22.11 11.97 -0.75
N THR A 75 21.40 13.02 -0.32
CA THR A 75 21.79 14.42 -0.56
C THR A 75 22.40 15.01 0.71
N ILE A 76 23.73 14.93 0.81
CA ILE A 76 24.52 15.33 1.97
C ILE A 76 25.31 16.59 1.63
N ASP A 77 25.36 17.52 2.57
CA ASP A 77 26.28 18.65 2.57
C ASP A 77 26.93 18.71 3.95
N TYR A 78 28.24 18.56 4.04
CA TYR A 78 28.96 18.59 5.31
C TYR A 78 28.84 19.95 6.02
N HIS A 79 28.48 21.03 5.33
CA HIS A 79 28.19 22.32 5.97
C HIS A 79 26.86 22.32 6.74
N ASP A 80 25.94 21.41 6.42
CA ASP A 80 24.60 21.31 7.01
C ASP A 80 24.24 19.87 7.41
N VAL A 81 25.09 19.24 8.22
CA VAL A 81 24.83 17.88 8.73
C VAL A 81 23.55 17.84 9.58
N LYS A 82 23.27 18.90 10.35
CA LYS A 82 22.06 18.98 11.18
C LYS A 82 20.78 19.04 10.35
N GLY A 83 20.75 19.87 9.30
CA GLY A 83 19.61 19.92 8.40
C GLY A 83 19.42 18.62 7.64
N TRP A 84 20.50 17.94 7.27
CA TRP A 84 20.44 16.58 6.69
C TRP A 84 19.83 15.56 7.66
N LEU A 85 20.28 15.52 8.92
CA LEU A 85 19.68 14.65 9.96
C LEU A 85 18.19 14.96 10.18
N GLY A 86 17.82 16.25 10.22
CA GLY A 86 16.42 16.65 10.32
C GLY A 86 15.55 16.14 9.17
N ARG A 87 16.08 16.14 7.93
CA ARG A 87 15.39 15.57 6.76
C ARG A 87 15.22 14.04 6.89
N LEU A 88 16.23 13.33 7.37
CA LEU A 88 16.12 11.89 7.64
C LEU A 88 15.02 11.58 8.64
N GLN A 89 14.92 12.38 9.72
CA GLN A 89 13.99 12.11 10.81
C GLN A 89 12.53 12.50 10.51
N ALA A 90 12.30 13.45 9.60
CA ALA A 90 10.98 14.01 9.35
C ALA A 90 9.95 12.95 8.88
N SER A 91 10.40 12.00 8.06
CA SER A 91 9.55 10.97 7.46
C SER A 91 9.61 9.63 8.19
N THR A 92 10.29 9.55 9.34
CA THR A 92 10.49 8.30 10.08
C THR A 92 9.63 8.23 11.33
N THR A 93 9.49 7.03 11.88
CA THR A 93 8.88 6.85 13.20
C THR A 93 9.79 7.38 14.31
N PRO A 94 9.23 7.74 15.49
CA PRO A 94 10.04 8.18 16.63
C PRO A 94 11.15 7.19 17.02
N GLN A 95 10.87 5.89 16.89
CA GLN A 95 11.82 4.82 17.19
C GLN A 95 13.03 4.86 16.24
N LEU A 96 12.81 5.10 14.95
CA LEU A 96 13.89 5.21 13.98
C LEU A 96 14.60 6.57 14.09
N SER A 97 13.86 7.66 14.34
CA SER A 97 14.44 8.98 14.58
C SER A 97 15.44 8.97 15.75
N ALA A 98 15.09 8.28 16.84
CA ALA A 98 15.97 8.14 18.00
C ALA A 98 17.27 7.37 17.69
N LYS A 99 17.25 6.44 16.73
CA LYS A 99 18.48 5.77 16.26
C LYS A 99 19.39 6.74 15.50
N PHE A 100 18.82 7.64 14.71
CA PHE A 100 19.60 8.71 14.07
C PHE A 100 20.18 9.68 15.10
N ASP A 101 19.41 10.07 16.13
CA ASP A 101 19.93 10.93 17.22
C ASP A 101 21.13 10.29 17.92
N ALA A 102 21.05 8.99 18.21
CA ALA A 102 22.12 8.26 18.87
C ALA A 102 23.40 8.14 18.02
N THR A 103 23.26 8.17 16.69
CA THR A 103 24.38 7.98 15.74
C THR A 103 24.88 9.30 15.14
N ALA A 104 24.16 10.41 15.33
CA ALA A 104 24.51 11.72 14.78
C ALA A 104 25.95 12.16 15.08
N PRO A 105 26.49 12.04 16.31
CA PRO A 105 27.87 12.44 16.59
C PRO A 105 28.91 11.62 15.80
N GLN A 106 28.62 10.33 15.56
CA GLN A 106 29.51 9.45 14.81
C GLN A 106 29.50 9.80 13.31
N LEU A 107 28.32 10.14 12.77
CA LEU A 107 28.17 10.61 11.39
C LEU A 107 28.91 11.93 11.17
N GLU A 108 28.80 12.89 12.09
CA GLU A 108 29.53 14.16 12.01
C GLU A 108 31.06 13.95 11.99
N GLN A 109 31.58 13.04 12.82
CA GLN A 109 33.00 12.71 12.87
C GLN A 109 33.54 12.08 11.57
N ILE A 110 32.65 11.53 10.73
CA ILE A 110 33.01 10.98 9.41
C ILE A 110 32.82 12.03 8.32
N LEU A 111 31.67 12.70 8.28
CA LEU A 111 31.30 13.60 7.20
C LEU A 111 32.13 14.89 7.18
N LEU A 112 32.42 15.48 8.36
CA LEU A 112 33.12 16.76 8.44
C LEU A 112 34.59 16.66 7.99
N PRO A 113 35.41 15.71 8.47
CA PRO A 113 36.82 15.63 8.04
C PRO A 113 36.96 15.22 6.58
N LEU A 114 36.04 14.39 6.08
CA LEU A 114 36.00 14.01 4.67
C LEU A 114 35.43 15.11 3.78
N GLN A 115 34.87 16.19 4.33
CA GLN A 115 34.16 17.23 3.57
C GLN A 115 33.15 16.60 2.60
N TRP A 116 32.42 15.60 3.08
CA TRP A 116 31.56 14.78 2.22
C TRP A 116 30.38 15.60 1.71
N THR A 117 30.21 15.63 0.40
CA THR A 117 29.05 16.23 -0.26
C THR A 117 28.51 15.25 -1.28
N SER A 118 27.20 15.12 -1.40
CA SER A 118 26.57 14.28 -2.41
C SER A 118 25.26 14.85 -2.92
N LYS A 119 24.95 14.55 -4.18
CA LYS A 119 23.67 14.82 -4.81
C LYS A 119 23.11 13.54 -5.40
N ALA A 120 21.80 13.35 -5.26
CA ALA A 120 21.12 12.18 -5.75
C ALA A 120 20.08 12.55 -6.81
N THR A 121 19.91 11.67 -7.78
CA THR A 121 18.81 11.70 -8.75
C THR A 121 18.06 10.38 -8.66
N ALA A 122 16.73 10.45 -8.60
CA ALA A 122 15.90 9.26 -8.52
C ALA A 122 15.84 8.55 -9.87
N LEU A 123 16.01 7.22 -9.85
CA LEU A 123 15.81 6.36 -11.01
C LEU A 123 14.41 5.76 -10.96
N SER A 124 14.09 5.05 -9.89
CA SER A 124 12.79 4.43 -9.67
C SER A 124 12.59 4.07 -8.20
N ALA A 125 11.33 3.82 -7.83
CA ALA A 125 10.99 3.10 -6.62
C ALA A 125 9.91 2.07 -6.94
N ALA A 126 9.92 0.94 -6.24
CA ALA A 126 8.94 -0.13 -6.44
C ALA A 126 8.58 -0.79 -5.11
N VAL A 127 7.27 -0.97 -4.87
CA VAL A 127 6.80 -1.85 -3.80
C VAL A 127 7.17 -3.30 -4.14
N THR A 128 7.98 -3.92 -3.28
CA THR A 128 8.41 -5.32 -3.38
C THR A 128 7.44 -6.29 -2.70
N SER A 129 6.76 -5.83 -1.66
CA SER A 129 5.69 -6.58 -1.00
C SER A 129 4.84 -5.64 -0.15
N GLU A 130 3.56 -5.95 -0.02
CA GLU A 130 2.64 -5.31 0.92
C GLU A 130 1.94 -6.41 1.74
N ALA A 131 1.82 -6.18 3.05
CA ALA A 131 1.02 -7.03 3.93
C ALA A 131 0.49 -6.23 5.12
N GLY A 132 -0.84 -6.13 5.26
CA GLY A 132 -1.49 -5.52 6.41
C GLY A 132 -1.21 -4.02 6.57
N GLY A 133 -0.99 -3.30 5.46
CA GLY A 133 -0.61 -1.89 5.46
C GLY A 133 0.88 -1.64 5.70
N ILE A 134 1.70 -2.69 5.73
CA ILE A 134 3.16 -2.60 5.78
C ILE A 134 3.72 -2.82 4.37
N TYR A 135 4.35 -1.79 3.83
CA TYR A 135 4.92 -1.76 2.49
C TYR A 135 6.43 -1.91 2.58
N LYS A 136 6.99 -2.87 1.85
CA LYS A 136 8.43 -2.95 1.60
C LYS A 136 8.72 -2.35 0.25
N VAL A 137 9.53 -1.30 0.21
CA VAL A 137 9.80 -0.52 -1.00
C VAL A 137 11.29 -0.48 -1.25
N ASN A 138 11.71 -0.72 -2.49
CA ASN A 138 13.07 -0.45 -2.91
C ASN A 138 13.09 0.83 -3.74
N ALA A 139 13.96 1.78 -3.38
CA ALA A 139 14.25 2.97 -4.17
C ALA A 139 15.67 2.91 -4.71
N TYR A 140 15.83 3.29 -5.98
CA TYR A 140 17.07 3.25 -6.73
C TYR A 140 17.45 4.67 -7.15
N LEU A 141 18.69 5.05 -6.89
CA LEU A 141 19.20 6.39 -7.14
C LEU A 141 20.55 6.33 -7.83
N ASP A 142 20.82 7.31 -8.67
CA ASP A 142 22.20 7.68 -9.00
C ASP A 142 22.68 8.76 -8.04
N VAL A 143 23.86 8.56 -7.47
CA VAL A 143 24.47 9.46 -6.49
C VAL A 143 25.84 9.88 -6.99
N THR A 144 26.05 11.19 -7.07
CA THR A 144 27.37 11.79 -7.29
C THR A 144 27.86 12.34 -5.96
N SER A 145 29.03 11.90 -5.51
CA SER A 145 29.65 12.35 -4.27
C SER A 145 31.05 12.90 -4.47
N THR A 146 31.45 13.83 -3.61
CA THR A 146 32.79 14.40 -3.53
C THR A 146 33.27 14.36 -2.08
N SER A 147 34.58 14.28 -1.89
CA SER A 147 35.22 14.36 -0.58
C SER A 147 36.59 15.03 -0.71
N ALA A 148 37.21 15.37 0.43
CA ALA A 148 38.58 15.87 0.49
C ALA A 148 39.62 14.91 -0.14
N GLN A 149 39.30 13.61 -0.20
CA GLN A 149 40.16 12.59 -0.80
C GLN A 149 39.88 12.38 -2.30
N THR A 150 38.66 12.68 -2.74
CA THR A 150 38.21 12.49 -4.14
C THR A 150 37.48 13.75 -4.61
N PRO A 151 38.22 14.84 -4.87
CA PRO A 151 37.63 16.13 -5.20
C PRO A 151 36.93 16.14 -6.57
N ASP A 152 37.41 15.30 -7.51
CA ASP A 152 36.80 15.15 -8.84
C ASP A 152 35.46 14.38 -8.81
N GLY A 153 35.17 13.74 -7.67
CA GLY A 153 33.93 13.04 -7.40
C GLY A 153 33.83 11.62 -7.94
N THR A 154 32.83 10.89 -7.45
CA THR A 154 32.49 9.53 -7.87
C THR A 154 30.99 9.46 -8.14
N GLN A 155 30.59 8.72 -9.18
CA GLN A 155 29.19 8.35 -9.40
C GLN A 155 28.96 6.89 -9.03
N SER A 156 27.86 6.62 -8.34
CA SER A 156 27.45 5.27 -7.95
C SER A 156 25.92 5.13 -7.99
N THR A 157 25.43 3.94 -8.26
CA THR A 157 24.01 3.62 -8.12
C THR A 157 23.76 2.99 -6.76
N VAL A 158 22.81 3.53 -6.00
CA VAL A 158 22.50 3.11 -4.62
C VAL A 158 21.07 2.58 -4.56
N THR A 159 20.86 1.54 -3.75
CA THR A 159 19.53 0.98 -3.46
C THR A 159 19.21 1.18 -1.98
N TYR A 160 18.03 1.73 -1.70
CA TYR A 160 17.45 1.83 -0.37
C TYR A 160 16.29 0.85 -0.26
N SER A 161 16.38 -0.12 0.65
CA SER A 161 15.24 -0.93 1.04
C SER A 161 14.57 -0.30 2.25
N MET A 162 13.28 0.00 2.18
CA MET A 162 12.55 0.70 3.24
C MET A 162 11.30 -0.09 3.62
N THR A 163 10.95 -0.01 4.90
CA THR A 163 9.65 -0.44 5.40
C THR A 163 8.83 0.80 5.72
N ILE A 164 7.66 0.92 5.10
CA ILE A 164 6.71 2.01 5.30
C ILE A 164 5.44 1.43 5.92
N ASP A 165 4.99 2.04 7.01
CA ASP A 165 3.77 1.63 7.70
C ASP A 165 2.67 2.67 7.50
N ARG A 166 1.65 2.29 6.72
CA ARG A 166 0.46 3.10 6.49
C ARG A 166 -0.32 3.34 7.78
N ASN A 167 -0.38 2.36 8.67
CA ASN A 167 -1.10 2.45 9.94
C ASN A 167 -0.43 3.43 10.91
N SER A 168 0.86 3.67 10.72
CA SER A 168 1.65 4.69 11.41
C SER A 168 1.70 6.03 10.65
N GLY A 169 0.72 6.31 9.77
CA GLY A 169 0.66 7.56 9.01
C GLY A 169 1.70 7.64 7.89
N TRP A 170 1.95 6.52 7.21
CA TRP A 170 2.92 6.40 6.10
C TRP A 170 4.37 6.70 6.50
N LYS A 171 4.72 6.43 7.76
CA LYS A 171 6.08 6.64 8.26
C LYS A 171 6.99 5.49 7.90
N ILE A 172 8.25 5.83 7.64
CA ILE A 172 9.32 4.86 7.47
C ILE A 172 9.69 4.31 8.84
N THR A 173 9.52 3.00 9.01
CA THR A 173 9.78 2.28 10.26
C THR A 173 11.16 1.64 10.28
N ASP A 174 11.70 1.33 9.10
CA ASP A 174 13.00 0.71 8.93
C ASP A 174 13.62 1.06 7.58
N VAL A 175 14.95 1.11 7.54
CA VAL A 175 15.73 1.30 6.31
C VAL A 175 16.80 0.21 6.28
N GLY A 176 16.59 -0.78 5.42
CA GLY A 176 17.50 -1.85 5.09
C GLY A 176 18.84 -1.28 4.62
N GLY A 177 19.90 -1.73 5.29
CA GLY A 177 21.25 -1.13 5.24
C GLY A 177 21.76 -0.79 6.64
N LEU A 178 20.90 -0.35 7.56
CA LEU A 178 21.30 -0.03 8.94
C LEU A 178 21.67 -1.27 9.78
N GLN A 179 21.08 -2.44 9.49
CA GLN A 179 21.39 -3.69 10.18
C GLN A 179 22.77 -4.27 9.78
N ASN A 180 23.30 -3.87 8.62
CA ASN A 180 24.63 -4.25 8.14
C ASN A 180 25.67 -3.13 8.33
N ALA A 181 25.23 -1.89 8.55
CA ALA A 181 26.10 -0.73 8.78
C ALA A 181 26.37 -0.46 10.27
N LEU A 182 25.64 -1.11 11.18
CA LEU A 182 25.92 -1.09 12.62
C LEU A 182 26.68 -2.37 12.99
N PRO A 183 27.83 -2.28 13.68
CA PRO A 183 28.51 -3.47 14.17
C PRO A 183 27.58 -4.20 15.14
N THR A 184 27.20 -5.42 14.78
CA THR A 184 26.64 -6.38 15.73
C THR A 184 27.72 -6.65 16.78
N LYS A 185 27.42 -6.28 18.03
CA LYS A 185 28.23 -6.67 19.19
C LYS A 185 28.28 -8.19 19.33
#